data_AF-A0A7Y6FFP6-F1
#
_entry.id   AF-A0A7Y6FFP6-F1
#
_cell.length_a   1.000
_cell.length_b   1.000
_cell.length_c   1.000
_cell.angle_alpha   90.00
_cell.angle_beta   90.00
_cell.angle_gamma   90.00
#
_symmetry.space_group_name_H-M   'P 1'
#
loop_
_entity.id
_entity.type
_entity.pdbx_description
1 polymer ?
#
loop_
_entity_poly.entity_id
_entity_poly.type
_entity_poly.pdbx_seq_one_letter_code
_entity_poly.pdbx_strand_id
1 'polypeptide(L)'
;MGTVLGGMRNVRWHELQHAYGSASQVPGMLSRVAWGDGPTAGDALDELARWIGAPAVFDATVAAVPFLWELAGTETVKDRAGVLDLLTTILAAGHAEHPEWTRAAHEAVAEGRPTAVRLAAGTSSPPHTDPVQEAAARLLTALDGHSCPACPAPKG
;
A
#
# COMPACT_ATOMS: atom_id res chain seq x y z
N MET A 1 8.41 17.85 -13.27
CA MET A 1 8.24 16.99 -12.07
C MET A 1 6.82 16.49 -12.06
N GLY A 2 6.62 15.17 -12.11
CA GLY A 2 5.28 14.60 -12.02
C GLY A 2 4.69 14.90 -10.64
N THR A 3 3.43 15.31 -10.59
CA THR A 3 2.69 15.37 -9.34
C THR A 3 2.56 13.95 -8.80
N VAL A 4 2.86 13.75 -7.52
CA VAL A 4 2.54 12.51 -6.78
C VAL A 4 1.08 12.13 -7.07
N LEU A 5 0.82 10.85 -7.32
CA LEU A 5 -0.49 10.32 -7.73
C LEU A 5 -0.99 10.75 -9.12
N GLY A 6 -0.11 11.25 -9.99
CA GLY A 6 -0.49 11.75 -11.32
C GLY A 6 -1.20 10.73 -12.21
N GLY A 7 -0.91 9.44 -12.02
CA GLY A 7 -1.51 8.31 -12.75
C GLY A 7 -2.93 7.95 -12.32
N MET A 8 -3.43 8.43 -11.17
CA MET A 8 -4.77 8.06 -10.66
C MET A 8 -5.89 8.38 -11.65
N ARG A 9 -5.73 9.44 -12.46
CA ARG A 9 -6.69 9.87 -13.48
C ARG A 9 -6.90 8.84 -14.60
N ASN A 10 -5.96 7.92 -14.78
CA ASN A 10 -5.99 6.90 -15.83
C ASN A 10 -6.75 5.64 -15.40
N VAL A 11 -7.06 5.51 -14.11
CA VAL A 11 -7.80 4.38 -13.54
C VAL A 11 -9.29 4.70 -13.50
N ARG A 12 -10.12 3.79 -13.98
CA ARG A 12 -11.59 3.93 -13.94
C ARG A 12 -12.15 3.48 -12.59
N TRP A 13 -11.86 4.24 -11.54
CA TRP A 13 -12.23 3.91 -10.15
C TRP A 13 -13.70 3.59 -9.91
N HIS A 14 -14.60 4.16 -10.71
CA HIS A 14 -16.03 3.90 -10.61
C HIS A 14 -16.42 2.48 -11.07
N GLU A 15 -15.62 1.86 -11.93
CA GLU A 15 -15.79 0.47 -12.38
C GLU A 15 -15.21 -0.53 -11.37
N LEU A 16 -14.35 -0.08 -10.44
CA LEU A 16 -13.71 -0.93 -9.43
C LEU A 16 -14.53 -0.99 -8.13
N GLN A 17 -14.31 -2.04 -7.35
CA GLN A 17 -14.97 -2.29 -6.07
C GLN A 17 -13.98 -2.39 -4.91
N HIS A 18 -14.48 -2.12 -3.70
CA HIS A 18 -13.82 -2.39 -2.44
C HIS A 18 -14.84 -3.00 -1.46
N ALA A 19 -14.47 -3.17 -0.18
CA ALA A 19 -15.30 -3.87 0.81
C ALA A 19 -16.72 -3.31 1.03
N TYR A 20 -17.02 -2.09 0.58
CA TYR A 20 -18.31 -1.41 0.78
C TYR A 20 -18.95 -0.93 -0.54
N GLY A 21 -18.47 -1.41 -1.69
CA GLY A 21 -19.01 -1.06 -3.00
C GLY A 21 -18.01 -0.29 -3.87
N SER A 22 -18.50 0.68 -4.64
CA SER A 22 -17.71 1.39 -5.66
C SER A 22 -16.51 2.13 -5.10
N ALA A 23 -15.36 2.00 -5.78
CA ALA A 23 -14.12 2.66 -5.41
C ALA A 23 -13.98 4.10 -5.91
N SER A 24 -15.06 4.73 -6.35
CA SER A 24 -15.09 6.13 -6.81
C SER A 24 -14.48 7.12 -5.80
N GLN A 25 -14.50 6.80 -4.50
CA GLN A 25 -14.01 7.66 -3.43
C GLN A 25 -12.52 7.48 -3.13
N VAL A 26 -11.90 6.39 -3.59
CA VAL A 26 -10.50 6.03 -3.30
C VAL A 26 -9.50 7.13 -3.72
N PRO A 27 -9.61 7.77 -4.90
CA PRO A 27 -8.67 8.83 -5.30
C PRO A 27 -8.69 10.04 -4.37
N GLY A 28 -9.88 10.39 -3.86
CA GLY A 28 -10.03 11.46 -2.89
C GLY A 28 -9.34 11.13 -1.56
N MET A 29 -9.39 9.86 -1.15
CA MET A 29 -8.72 9.41 0.06
C MET A 29 -7.20 9.39 -0.09
N LEU A 30 -6.69 8.83 -1.19
CA LEU A 30 -5.25 8.86 -1.51
C LEU A 30 -4.71 10.29 -1.55
N SER A 31 -5.50 11.23 -2.09
CA SER A 31 -5.15 12.65 -2.10
C SER A 31 -5.05 13.25 -0.69
N ARG A 32 -5.97 12.88 0.22
CA ARG A 32 -5.90 13.32 1.62
C ARG A 32 -4.70 12.74 2.35
N VAL A 33 -4.33 11.50 2.08
CA VAL A 33 -3.09 10.90 2.61
C VAL A 33 -1.86 11.66 2.09
N ALA A 34 -1.86 12.07 0.82
CA ALA A 34 -0.73 12.76 0.19
C ALA A 34 -0.52 14.19 0.72
N TRP A 35 -1.60 14.95 0.92
CA TRP A 35 -1.56 16.40 1.13
C TRP A 35 -2.25 16.89 2.41
N GLY A 36 -2.89 16.00 3.17
CA GLY A 36 -3.48 16.32 4.46
C GLY A 36 -2.43 16.67 5.51
N ASP A 37 -2.87 17.34 6.58
CA ASP A 37 -2.06 17.45 7.79
C ASP A 37 -1.95 16.08 8.49
N GLY A 38 -1.10 15.96 9.52
CA GLY A 38 -0.85 14.69 10.19
C GLY A 38 -2.12 13.93 10.59
N PRO A 39 -3.05 14.58 11.33
CA PRO A 39 -4.32 13.95 11.71
C PRO A 39 -5.20 13.58 10.49
N THR A 40 -5.38 14.50 9.53
CA THR A 40 -6.22 14.23 8.36
C THR A 40 -5.65 13.11 7.48
N ALA A 41 -4.33 13.05 7.34
CA ALA A 41 -3.65 12.02 6.57
C ALA A 41 -3.77 10.65 7.25
N GLY A 42 -3.62 10.58 8.57
CA GLY A 42 -3.82 9.37 9.37
C GLY A 42 -5.25 8.86 9.29
N ASP A 43 -6.24 9.71 9.57
CA ASP A 43 -7.66 9.35 9.48
C ASP A 43 -8.06 8.87 8.08
N ALA A 44 -7.52 9.55 7.04
CA ALA A 44 -7.74 9.15 5.66
C ALA A 44 -7.12 7.79 5.34
N LEU A 45 -5.93 7.51 5.88
CA LEU A 45 -5.27 6.23 5.70
C LEU A 45 -6.02 5.09 6.41
N ASP A 46 -6.50 5.33 7.63
CA ASP A 46 -7.29 4.35 8.40
C ASP A 46 -8.61 4.01 7.69
N GLU A 47 -9.30 5.02 7.14
CA GLU A 47 -10.49 4.80 6.33
C GLU A 47 -10.15 4.03 5.03
N LEU A 48 -9.06 4.40 4.35
CA LEU A 48 -8.61 3.70 3.15
C LEU A 48 -8.28 2.24 3.46
N ALA A 49 -7.60 1.96 4.58
CA ALA A 49 -7.24 0.62 5.01
C ALA A 49 -8.48 -0.27 5.23
N ARG A 50 -9.57 0.29 5.74
CA ARG A 50 -10.86 -0.41 5.87
C ARG A 50 -11.52 -0.72 4.53
N TRP A 51 -11.24 0.06 3.49
CA TRP A 51 -11.82 -0.17 2.17
C TRP A 51 -11.04 -1.24 1.40
N ILE A 52 -9.70 -1.10 1.33
CA ILE A 52 -8.86 -1.88 0.42
C ILE A 52 -7.87 -2.85 1.10
N GLY A 53 -7.71 -2.77 2.43
CA GLY A 53 -6.73 -3.57 3.18
C GLY A 53 -7.30 -4.80 3.88
N ALA A 54 -8.44 -4.69 4.55
CA ALA A 54 -9.10 -5.80 5.26
C ALA A 54 -10.62 -5.58 5.30
N PRO A 55 -11.46 -6.64 5.20
CA PRO A 55 -11.14 -8.07 5.42
C PRO A 55 -10.68 -8.86 4.18
N ALA A 56 -10.86 -8.36 2.97
CA ALA A 56 -10.38 -8.99 1.74
C ALA A 56 -9.84 -7.95 0.76
N VAL A 57 -8.98 -8.39 -0.17
CA VAL A 57 -8.50 -7.56 -1.28
C VAL A 57 -9.52 -7.54 -2.42
N PHE A 58 -9.52 -6.45 -3.18
CA PHE A 58 -10.41 -6.23 -4.32
C PHE A 58 -9.62 -5.68 -5.52
N ASP A 59 -10.26 -5.53 -6.67
CA ASP A 59 -9.69 -4.87 -7.84
C ASP A 59 -9.25 -3.41 -7.56
N ALA A 60 -9.95 -2.68 -6.68
CA ALA A 60 -9.49 -1.38 -6.22
C ALA A 60 -8.22 -1.45 -5.37
N THR A 61 -8.01 -2.54 -4.61
CA THR A 61 -6.75 -2.78 -3.89
C THR A 61 -5.60 -2.89 -4.88
N VAL A 62 -5.75 -3.72 -5.92
CA VAL A 62 -4.73 -3.90 -6.96
C VAL A 62 -4.38 -2.56 -7.61
N ALA A 63 -5.39 -1.78 -7.97
CA ALA A 63 -5.19 -0.47 -8.59
C ALA A 63 -4.56 0.57 -7.65
N ALA A 64 -4.77 0.44 -6.33
CA ALA A 64 -4.25 1.38 -5.33
C ALA A 64 -2.77 1.13 -4.97
N VAL A 65 -2.27 -0.12 -5.04
CA VAL A 65 -0.91 -0.47 -4.60
C VAL A 65 0.20 0.38 -5.22
N PRO A 66 0.24 0.65 -6.54
CA PRO A 66 1.28 1.50 -7.13
C PRO A 66 1.30 2.91 -6.53
N PHE A 67 0.12 3.45 -6.22
CA PHE A 67 -0.03 4.76 -5.59
C PHE A 67 0.39 4.76 -4.11
N LEU A 68 0.14 3.67 -3.38
CA LEU A 68 0.67 3.50 -2.02
C LEU A 68 2.21 3.50 -2.02
N TRP A 69 2.85 2.89 -3.03
CA TRP A 69 4.30 2.97 -3.18
C TRP A 69 4.80 4.38 -3.50
N GLU A 70 4.10 5.13 -4.34
CA GLU A 70 4.40 6.55 -4.57
C GLU A 70 4.33 7.36 -3.26
N LEU A 71 3.31 7.13 -2.43
CA LEU A 71 3.15 7.79 -1.13
C LEU A 71 4.29 7.43 -0.17
N ALA A 72 4.61 6.14 -0.03
CA ALA A 72 5.71 5.68 0.82
C ALA A 72 7.07 6.28 0.40
N GLY A 73 7.28 6.48 -0.91
CA GLY A 73 8.49 7.09 -1.46
C GLY A 73 8.55 8.62 -1.36
N THR A 74 7.46 9.29 -1.03
CA THR A 74 7.37 10.75 -1.02
C THR A 74 7.62 11.33 0.37
N GLU A 75 8.72 12.06 0.57
CA GLU A 75 9.12 12.59 1.88
C GLU A 75 8.13 13.59 2.50
N THR A 76 7.30 14.25 1.68
CA THR A 76 6.30 15.22 2.18
C THR A 76 5.08 14.55 2.81
N VAL A 77 4.85 13.26 2.53
CA VAL A 77 3.74 12.49 3.12
C VAL A 77 4.02 12.29 4.61
N LYS A 78 3.03 12.60 5.44
CA LYS A 78 3.20 12.58 6.90
C LYS A 78 3.23 11.17 7.46
N ASP A 79 2.35 10.30 6.99
CA ASP A 79 2.21 8.94 7.52
C ASP A 79 2.73 7.86 6.56
N ARG A 80 4.02 7.96 6.23
CA ARG A 80 4.68 6.99 5.34
C ARG A 80 4.81 5.61 5.98
N ALA A 81 4.98 5.57 7.30
CA ALA A 81 5.05 4.32 8.05
C ALA A 81 3.71 3.58 8.00
N GLY A 82 2.58 4.27 8.24
CA GLY A 82 1.26 3.69 8.09
C GLY A 82 1.00 3.17 6.68
N VAL A 83 1.45 3.88 5.63
CA VAL A 83 1.30 3.41 4.24
C VAL A 83 2.04 2.08 4.01
N LEU A 84 3.24 1.90 4.58
CA LEU A 84 3.98 0.64 4.52
C LEU A 84 3.30 -0.47 5.33
N ASP A 85 2.67 -0.13 6.44
CA ASP A 85 1.85 -1.06 7.23
C ASP A 85 0.58 -1.50 6.49
N LEU A 86 -0.04 -0.60 5.71
CA LEU A 86 -1.14 -0.96 4.82
C LEU A 86 -0.68 -1.91 3.71
N LEU A 87 0.48 -1.67 3.08
CA LEU A 87 1.05 -2.60 2.10
C LEU A 87 1.30 -3.99 2.72
N THR A 88 1.76 -4.04 3.97
CA THR A 88 1.93 -5.29 4.72
C THR A 88 0.59 -5.98 4.98
N THR A 89 -0.44 -5.21 5.31
CA THR A 89 -1.80 -5.72 5.53
C THR A 89 -2.38 -6.32 4.25
N ILE A 90 -2.20 -5.65 3.11
CA ILE A 90 -2.62 -6.15 1.79
C ILE A 90 -1.93 -7.47 1.46
N LEU A 91 -0.63 -7.60 1.77
CA LEU A 91 0.14 -8.81 1.55
C LEU A 91 -0.33 -10.00 2.40
N ALA A 92 -0.91 -9.73 3.57
CA ALA A 92 -1.50 -10.73 4.45
C ALA A 92 -2.97 -11.06 4.11
N ALA A 93 -3.67 -10.15 3.43
CA ALA A 93 -5.05 -10.32 3.04
C ALA A 93 -5.21 -11.16 1.77
N GLY A 94 -6.38 -11.77 1.60
CA GLY A 94 -6.74 -12.54 0.40
C GLY A 94 -8.24 -12.58 0.20
N HIS A 95 -8.66 -12.94 -1.01
CA HIS A 95 -10.05 -13.06 -1.41
C HIS A 95 -10.32 -14.50 -1.88
N ALA A 96 -11.17 -15.22 -1.15
CA ALA A 96 -11.40 -16.65 -1.39
C ALA A 96 -12.02 -16.95 -2.77
N GLU A 97 -12.96 -16.11 -3.20
CA GLU A 97 -13.65 -16.24 -4.49
C GLU A 97 -12.86 -15.65 -5.67
N HIS A 98 -11.89 -14.78 -5.40
CA HIS A 98 -11.11 -14.02 -6.39
C HIS A 98 -9.60 -14.12 -6.11
N PRO A 99 -9.01 -15.32 -6.28
CA PRO A 99 -7.57 -15.52 -6.08
C PRO A 99 -6.72 -14.66 -7.04
N GLU A 100 -7.26 -14.26 -8.20
CA GLU A 100 -6.59 -13.35 -9.14
C GLU A 100 -6.37 -11.95 -8.58
N TRP A 101 -7.30 -11.42 -7.79
CA TRP A 101 -7.12 -10.12 -7.11
C TRP A 101 -6.06 -10.24 -6.02
N THR A 102 -6.07 -11.34 -5.28
CA THR A 102 -5.06 -11.66 -4.28
C THR A 102 -3.67 -11.69 -4.89
N ARG A 103 -3.50 -12.48 -5.95
CA ARG A 103 -2.22 -12.59 -6.66
C ARG A 103 -1.77 -11.25 -7.22
N ALA A 104 -2.64 -10.51 -7.90
CA ALA A 104 -2.28 -9.24 -8.52
C ALA A 104 -1.92 -8.18 -7.47
N ALA A 105 -2.61 -8.13 -6.33
CA ALA A 105 -2.27 -7.23 -5.24
C ALA A 105 -0.91 -7.58 -4.63
N HIS A 106 -0.66 -8.86 -4.35
CA HIS A 106 0.61 -9.33 -3.79
C HIS A 106 1.79 -9.11 -4.74
N GLU A 107 1.60 -9.35 -6.04
CA GLU A 107 2.59 -9.07 -7.08
C GLU A 107 2.92 -7.58 -7.14
N ALA A 108 1.91 -6.70 -7.15
CA ALA A 108 2.12 -5.25 -7.10
C ALA A 108 2.84 -4.79 -5.83
N VAL A 109 2.58 -5.43 -4.68
CA VAL A 109 3.35 -5.15 -3.44
C VAL A 109 4.79 -5.61 -3.61
N ALA A 110 5.03 -6.81 -4.13
CA ALA A 110 6.37 -7.36 -4.35
C ALA A 110 7.20 -6.54 -5.36
N GLU A 111 6.57 -5.99 -6.41
CA GLU A 111 7.23 -5.12 -7.40
C GLU A 111 7.85 -3.86 -6.75
N GLY A 112 7.25 -3.33 -5.68
CA GLY A 112 7.78 -2.19 -4.95
C GLY A 112 8.89 -2.51 -3.95
N ARG A 113 9.32 -3.78 -3.84
CA ARG A 113 10.42 -4.20 -2.95
C ARG A 113 11.67 -3.31 -3.02
N PRO A 114 12.16 -2.86 -4.20
CA PRO A 114 13.32 -1.96 -4.26
C PRO A 114 13.10 -0.63 -3.52
N THR A 115 11.87 -0.14 -3.45
CA THR A 115 11.53 1.05 -2.66
C THR A 115 11.62 0.75 -1.18
N ALA A 116 11.06 -0.36 -0.69
CA ALA A 116 11.22 -0.75 0.72
C ALA A 116 12.68 -0.94 1.13
N VAL A 117 13.53 -1.55 0.28
CA VAL A 117 14.98 -1.67 0.54
C VAL A 117 15.63 -0.30 0.73
N ARG A 118 15.33 0.67 -0.15
CA ARG A 118 15.87 2.04 -0.01
C ARG A 118 15.39 2.73 1.27
N LEU A 119 14.12 2.54 1.63
CA LEU A 119 13.53 3.13 2.82
C LEU A 119 14.12 2.54 4.11
N ALA A 120 14.37 1.23 4.14
CA ALA A 120 14.99 0.56 5.29
C ALA A 120 16.47 0.91 5.46
N ALA A 121 17.18 1.23 4.37
CA ALA A 121 18.60 1.57 4.39
C ALA A 121 18.90 3.03 4.82
N GLY A 122 17.89 3.82 5.18
CA GLY A 122 18.07 5.21 5.61
C GLY A 122 19.02 5.32 6.80
N THR A 123 19.80 6.41 6.84
CA THR A 123 20.65 6.72 7.98
C THR A 123 19.85 7.50 9.02
N SER A 124 19.31 6.82 10.03
CA SER A 124 18.81 7.47 11.25
C SER A 124 19.93 7.57 12.29
N SER A 125 20.04 8.72 12.97
CA SER A 125 20.95 8.86 14.12
C SER A 125 20.32 8.20 15.35
N PRO A 126 21.01 7.29 16.06
CA PRO A 126 20.56 6.80 17.36
C PRO A 126 20.29 7.96 18.33
N PRO A 127 19.27 7.90 19.21
CA PRO A 127 18.53 6.72 19.66
C PRO A 127 17.10 6.56 19.12
N HIS A 128 16.67 7.35 18.11
CA HIS A 128 15.32 7.25 17.57
C HIS A 128 15.30 6.36 16.32
N THR A 129 14.71 5.17 16.43
CA THR A 129 14.35 4.36 15.26
C THR A 129 13.37 5.15 14.39
N ASP A 130 13.73 5.35 13.13
CA ASP A 130 12.86 5.97 12.15
C ASP A 130 11.69 5.02 11.86
N PRO A 131 10.43 5.41 12.14
CA PRO A 131 9.28 4.53 11.97
C PRO A 131 9.10 4.06 10.52
N VAL A 132 9.58 4.84 9.54
CA VAL A 132 9.56 4.45 8.12
C VAL A 132 10.55 3.32 7.85
N GLN A 133 11.76 3.40 8.43
CA GLN A 133 12.77 2.34 8.30
C GLN A 133 12.26 1.03 8.93
N GLU A 134 11.64 1.13 10.11
CA GLU A 134 11.08 -0.02 10.81
C GLU A 134 9.92 -0.66 10.05
N ALA A 135 8.96 0.13 9.56
CA ALA A 135 7.85 -0.37 8.75
C ALA A 135 8.34 -0.99 7.43
N ALA A 136 9.35 -0.40 6.79
CA ALA A 136 9.94 -0.95 5.57
C ALA A 136 10.64 -2.30 5.84
N ALA A 137 11.37 -2.43 6.94
CA ALA A 137 12.01 -3.69 7.34
C ALA A 137 10.98 -4.79 7.66
N ARG A 138 9.88 -4.43 8.33
CA ARG A 138 8.75 -5.34 8.58
C ARG A 138 8.11 -5.83 7.28
N LEU A 139 7.87 -4.94 6.32
CA LEU A 139 7.34 -5.29 5.00
C LEU A 139 8.28 -6.22 4.22
N LEU A 140 9.59 -5.96 4.26
CA LEU A 140 10.58 -6.84 3.61
C LEU A 140 10.58 -8.24 4.22
N THR A 141 10.51 -8.33 5.55
CA THR A 141 10.41 -9.61 6.25
C THR A 141 9.13 -10.36 5.86
N ALA A 142 8.01 -9.64 5.74
CA ALA A 142 6.74 -10.22 5.31
C ALA A 142 6.81 -10.72 3.85
N LEU A 143 7.49 -10.00 2.96
CA LEU A 143 7.73 -10.41 1.58
C LEU A 143 8.62 -11.67 1.49
N ASP A 144 9.72 -11.71 2.24
CA ASP A 144 10.65 -12.84 2.22
C ASP A 144 10.03 -14.13 2.80
N GLY A 145 9.14 -13.99 3.78
CA GLY A 145 8.38 -15.10 4.36
C GLY A 145 7.02 -15.36 3.67
N HIS A 146 6.70 -14.67 2.58
CA HIS A 146 5.36 -14.70 2.02
C HIS A 146 5.01 -16.08 1.43
N SER A 147 3.95 -16.67 1.97
CA SER A 147 3.34 -17.88 1.42
C SER A 147 1.83 -17.69 1.32
N CYS A 148 1.28 -17.77 0.11
CA CYS A 148 -0.15 -17.67 -0.14
C CYS A 148 -0.58 -18.71 -1.18
N PRO A 149 -1.72 -19.39 -1.02
CA PRO A 149 -2.21 -20.36 -2.01
C PRO A 149 -2.51 -19.74 -3.39
N ALA A 150 -2.76 -18.43 -3.46
CA ALA A 150 -3.02 -17.72 -4.71
C ALA A 150 -1.73 -17.31 -5.45
N CYS A 151 -0.60 -17.24 -4.74
CA CYS A 151 0.69 -16.84 -5.29
C CYS A 151 1.46 -18.06 -5.81
N PRO A 152 2.14 -17.97 -6.97
CA PRO A 152 3.02 -19.03 -7.41
C PRO A 152 4.15 -19.22 -6.38
N ALA A 153 4.63 -20.46 -6.23
CA ALA A 153 5.78 -20.74 -5.36
C ALA A 153 6.96 -19.82 -5.72
N PRO A 154 7.72 -19.33 -4.72
CA PRO A 154 8.87 -18.48 -4.98
C PRO A 154 9.81 -19.22 -5.94
N LYS A 155 10.17 -18.55 -7.04
CA LYS A 155 11.19 -19.07 -7.95
C LYS A 155 12.52 -18.97 -7.20
N GLY A 156 12.98 -20.10 -6.67
CA GLY A 156 14.28 -20.25 -6.03
C GLY A 156 15.45 -19.98 -6.96
#